data_AF-A0A7X8HYV5-F1
#
_entry.id   AF-A0A7X8HYV5-F1
#
_cell.length_a   1.000
_cell.length_b   1.000
_cell.length_c   1.000
_cell.angle_alpha   90.00
_cell.angle_beta   90.00
_cell.angle_gamma   90.00
#
_symmetry.space_group_name_H-M   'P 1'
#
loop_
_entity.id
_entity.type
_entity.pdbx_description
1 polymer ?
#
loop_
_entity_poly.entity_id
_entity_poly.type
_entity_poly.pdbx_seq_one_letter_code
_entity_poly.pdbx_strand_id
1 'polypeptide(L)'
;MEKSLKIFFTLPHYLPVTEKEQYIQFLVFAEVAKNAGINFEMISFQDSPGRFLTETVVFEAMENTDDSIFPITVLNNKIIKTEALPTIDEFSKWFESLDQMSFEKLLAKQKDIDPPKFLSEEEFAKLCSESACASCFTTCSFRDSDLREIDFSEGLTFL
;
A
#
# COMPACT_ATOMS: atom_id res chain seq x y z
N MET A 1 -6.51 6.91 -22.96
CA MET A 1 -6.08 6.67 -21.58
C MET A 1 -5.51 5.28 -21.52
N GLU A 2 -4.30 5.15 -21.01
CA GLU A 2 -3.73 3.84 -20.70
C GLU A 2 -4.53 3.21 -19.56
N LYS A 3 -4.90 1.93 -19.71
CA LYS A 3 -5.64 1.21 -18.67
C LYS A 3 -4.68 0.82 -17.56
N SER A 4 -5.09 0.98 -16.30
CA SER A 4 -4.24 0.66 -15.15
C SER A 4 -5.06 0.24 -13.93
N LEU A 5 -4.55 -0.72 -13.18
CA LEU A 5 -5.04 -1.11 -11.86
C LEU A 5 -3.94 -0.86 -10.83
N LYS A 6 -4.23 -0.14 -9.76
CA LYS A 6 -3.26 0.19 -8.71
C LYS A 6 -3.88 -0.08 -7.35
N ILE A 7 -3.13 -0.65 -6.43
CA ILE A 7 -3.55 -0.79 -5.02
C ILE A 7 -2.53 -0.05 -4.16
N PHE A 8 -2.98 1.04 -3.52
CA PHE A 8 -2.20 1.83 -2.59
C PHE A 8 -2.43 1.31 -1.18
N PHE A 9 -1.36 1.09 -0.42
CA PHE A 9 -1.43 0.59 0.94
C PHE A 9 -0.34 1.22 1.82
N THR A 10 -0.63 1.36 3.11
CA THR A 10 0.20 2.10 4.06
C THR A 10 0.89 1.21 5.09
N LEU A 11 0.89 -0.11 4.92
CA LEU A 11 1.30 -1.05 5.97
C LEU A 11 2.76 -0.86 6.42
N PRO A 12 3.01 -0.30 7.62
CA PRO A 12 4.32 0.09 8.09
C PRO A 12 4.97 -1.01 8.92
N HIS A 13 4.97 -2.26 8.45
CA HIS A 13 5.69 -3.42 9.04
C HIS A 13 4.84 -4.44 9.85
N TYR A 14 3.52 -4.31 9.88
CA TYR A 14 2.61 -5.35 10.42
C TYR A 14 1.50 -5.68 9.43
N LEU A 15 1.45 -6.94 9.01
CA LEU A 15 0.31 -7.50 8.28
C LEU A 15 -0.61 -8.15 9.32
N PRO A 16 -1.90 -7.76 9.42
CA PRO A 16 -2.85 -8.50 10.23
C PRO A 16 -2.77 -9.98 9.84
N VAL A 17 -2.60 -10.88 10.82
CA VAL A 17 -2.40 -12.32 10.56
C VAL A 17 -3.50 -12.88 9.66
N THR A 18 -4.72 -12.38 9.82
CA THR A 18 -5.91 -12.72 9.03
C THR A 18 -5.82 -12.34 7.56
N GLU A 19 -5.02 -11.33 7.20
CA GLU A 19 -4.92 -10.77 5.85
C GLU A 19 -3.54 -10.97 5.20
N LYS A 20 -2.56 -11.45 5.99
CA LYS A 20 -1.17 -11.63 5.56
C LYS A 20 -1.04 -12.40 4.26
N GLU A 21 -1.74 -13.53 4.14
CA GLU A 21 -1.70 -14.37 2.93
C GLU A 21 -2.24 -13.63 1.70
N GLN A 22 -3.29 -12.84 1.89
CA GLN A 22 -3.91 -12.07 0.83
C GLN A 22 -2.96 -10.98 0.31
N TYR A 23 -2.35 -10.20 1.20
CA TYR A 23 -1.33 -9.21 0.80
C TYR A 23 -0.14 -9.86 0.08
N ILE A 24 0.39 -10.98 0.59
CA ILE A 24 1.47 -11.72 -0.07
C ILE A 24 1.03 -12.11 -1.49
N GLN A 25 -0.18 -12.65 -1.65
CA GLN A 25 -0.70 -13.05 -2.95
C GLN A 25 -0.75 -11.87 -3.93
N PHE A 26 -1.27 -10.71 -3.52
CA PHE A 26 -1.35 -9.54 -4.38
C PHE A 26 0.01 -8.93 -4.70
N LEU A 27 0.97 -8.96 -3.77
CA LEU A 27 2.35 -8.54 -4.05
C LEU A 27 3.03 -9.46 -5.06
N VAL A 28 2.80 -10.77 -4.97
CA VAL A 28 3.27 -11.71 -6.01
C VAL A 28 2.61 -11.41 -7.35
N PHE A 29 1.30 -11.15 -7.38
CA PHE A 29 0.62 -10.73 -8.61
C PHE A 29 1.22 -9.44 -9.20
N ALA A 30 1.57 -8.47 -8.37
CA ALA A 30 2.19 -7.22 -8.83
C ALA A 30 3.58 -7.48 -9.42
N GLU A 31 4.37 -8.38 -8.83
CA GLU A 31 5.67 -8.76 -9.37
C GLU A 31 5.55 -9.52 -10.71
N VAL A 32 4.60 -10.46 -10.83
CA VAL A 32 4.30 -11.12 -12.11
C VAL A 32 3.87 -10.09 -13.16
N ALA A 33 3.00 -9.15 -12.78
CA ALA A 33 2.50 -8.11 -13.68
C ALA A 33 3.62 -7.20 -14.18
N LYS A 34 4.49 -6.73 -13.29
CA LYS A 34 5.68 -5.94 -13.61
C LYS A 34 6.60 -6.67 -14.59
N ASN A 35 6.93 -7.94 -14.32
CA ASN A 35 7.78 -8.76 -15.20
C ASN A 35 7.14 -9.04 -16.56
N ALA A 36 5.82 -8.96 -16.66
CA ALA A 36 5.07 -9.16 -17.90
C ALA A 36 4.72 -7.84 -18.63
N GLY A 37 5.10 -6.67 -18.09
CA GLY A 37 4.75 -5.37 -18.67
C GLY A 37 3.24 -5.06 -18.61
N ILE A 38 2.57 -5.53 -17.56
CA ILE A 38 1.14 -5.31 -17.31
C ILE A 38 0.98 -4.13 -16.37
N ASN A 39 -0.04 -3.32 -16.61
CA ASN A 39 -0.30 -2.09 -15.85
C ASN A 39 -1.06 -2.39 -14.55
N PHE A 40 -0.56 -3.34 -13.78
CA PHE A 40 -1.01 -3.64 -12.43
C PHE A 40 0.13 -3.41 -11.43
N GLU A 41 -0.13 -2.62 -10.39
CA GLU A 41 0.86 -2.29 -9.37
C GLU A 41 0.28 -2.36 -7.95
N MET A 42 1.12 -2.79 -7.01
CA MET A 42 0.91 -2.57 -5.59
C MET A 42 1.91 -1.51 -5.10
N ILE A 43 1.41 -0.46 -4.48
CA ILE A 43 2.18 0.75 -4.15
C ILE A 43 2.14 0.94 -2.64
N SER A 44 3.30 0.74 -2.04
CA SER A 44 3.55 0.91 -0.61
C SER A 44 3.84 2.37 -0.29
N PHE A 45 3.26 2.89 0.79
CA PHE A 45 3.62 4.22 1.29
C PHE A 45 5.07 4.28 1.74
N GLN A 46 5.59 3.19 2.30
CA GLN A 46 6.97 3.08 2.78
C GLN A 46 7.97 3.16 1.62
N ASP A 47 7.65 2.53 0.50
CA ASP A 47 8.55 2.47 -0.65
C ASP A 47 8.39 3.66 -1.60
N SER A 48 7.23 4.31 -1.59
CA SER A 48 6.88 5.34 -2.59
C SER A 48 5.94 6.42 -2.03
N PRO A 49 6.30 7.14 -0.96
CA PRO A 49 5.41 8.13 -0.35
C PRO A 49 5.02 9.26 -1.32
N GLY A 50 5.94 9.66 -2.20
CA GLY A 50 5.67 10.68 -3.23
C GLY A 50 4.55 10.30 -4.20
N ARG A 51 4.24 9.00 -4.37
CA ARG A 51 3.12 8.55 -5.21
C ARG A 51 1.75 8.85 -4.61
N PHE A 52 1.65 8.91 -3.28
CA PHE A 52 0.41 9.23 -2.58
C PHE A 52 0.09 10.73 -2.69
N LEU A 53 1.12 11.56 -2.89
CA LEU A 53 0.98 13.00 -3.10
C LEU A 53 0.74 13.38 -4.58
N THR A 54 1.14 12.52 -5.52
CA THR A 54 1.07 12.81 -6.96
C THR A 54 -0.09 12.14 -7.67
N GLU A 55 -0.62 11.04 -7.12
CA GLU A 55 -1.84 10.42 -7.64
C GLU A 55 -3.07 11.18 -7.12
N THR A 56 -3.60 12.09 -7.94
CA THR A 56 -4.66 13.05 -7.54
C THR A 56 -5.83 12.38 -6.83
N VAL A 57 -6.34 11.26 -7.36
CA VAL A 57 -7.51 10.58 -6.77
C VAL A 57 -7.22 9.99 -5.39
N VAL A 58 -5.98 9.58 -5.12
CA VAL A 58 -5.55 9.07 -3.82
C VAL A 58 -5.34 10.22 -2.85
N PHE A 59 -4.66 11.27 -3.29
CA PHE A 59 -4.42 12.47 -2.49
C PHE A 59 -5.73 13.11 -2.02
N GLU A 60 -6.69 13.32 -2.92
CA GLU A 60 -8.01 13.87 -2.60
C GLU A 60 -8.79 12.97 -1.63
N ALA A 61 -8.65 11.64 -1.75
CA ALA A 61 -9.30 10.71 -0.84
C ALA A 61 -8.69 10.76 0.57
N MET A 62 -7.38 10.94 0.67
CA MET A 62 -6.67 11.12 1.94
C MET A 62 -6.98 12.46 2.61
N GLU A 63 -7.21 13.53 1.84
CA GLU A 63 -7.53 14.85 2.41
C GLU A 63 -8.86 14.85 3.19
N ASN A 64 -9.80 13.99 2.78
CA ASN A 64 -11.16 13.95 3.32
C ASN A 64 -11.38 12.81 4.34
N THR A 65 -10.35 12.00 4.63
CA THR A 65 -10.47 10.76 5.41
C THR A 65 -9.23 10.55 6.28
N ASP A 66 -9.29 9.62 7.24
CA ASP A 66 -8.13 9.19 8.01
C ASP A 66 -7.46 7.94 7.39
N ASP A 67 -6.45 7.39 8.07
CA ASP A 67 -5.72 6.20 7.62
C ASP A 67 -6.60 4.95 7.47
N SER A 68 -7.85 4.95 7.94
CA SER A 68 -8.74 3.79 7.82
C SER A 68 -9.17 3.52 6.39
N ILE A 69 -9.04 4.49 5.49
CA ILE A 69 -9.42 4.35 4.07
C ILE A 69 -8.53 3.34 3.32
N PHE A 70 -7.35 3.01 3.87
CA PHE A 70 -6.42 2.08 3.24
C PHE A 70 -6.80 0.61 3.47
N PRO A 71 -6.52 -0.28 2.50
CA PRO A 71 -5.93 -0.01 1.19
C PRO A 71 -6.91 0.61 0.19
N ILE A 72 -6.40 1.43 -0.74
CA ILE A 72 -7.17 2.10 -1.79
C ILE A 72 -6.90 1.43 -3.14
N THR A 73 -7.93 0.89 -3.77
CA THR A 73 -7.85 0.32 -5.13
C THR A 73 -8.35 1.32 -6.16
N VAL A 74 -7.51 1.60 -7.16
CA VAL A 74 -7.77 2.53 -8.25
C VAL A 74 -7.75 1.78 -9.58
N LEU A 75 -8.84 1.88 -10.34
CA LEU A 75 -8.95 1.36 -11.71
C LEU A 75 -9.18 2.51 -12.68
N ASN A 76 -8.31 2.67 -13.67
CA ASN A 76 -8.38 3.71 -14.69
C ASN A 76 -8.58 5.12 -14.10
N ASN A 77 -7.76 5.46 -13.10
CA ASN A 77 -7.81 6.74 -12.37
C ASN A 77 -9.15 7.00 -11.65
N LYS A 78 -9.80 5.95 -11.16
CA LYS A 78 -10.99 6.04 -10.30
C LYS A 78 -10.86 5.09 -9.11
N ILE A 79 -11.18 5.57 -7.92
CA ILE A 79 -11.29 4.71 -6.74
C ILE A 79 -12.48 3.77 -6.94
N ILE A 80 -12.24 2.48 -6.77
CA ILE A 80 -13.26 1.43 -6.90
C ILE A 80 -13.46 0.63 -5.61
N LYS A 81 -12.50 0.68 -4.69
CA LYS A 81 -12.58 0.05 -3.37
C LYS A 81 -11.62 0.71 -2.40
N THR A 82 -12.02 0.80 -1.14
CA THR A 82 -11.26 1.32 0.00
C THR A 82 -11.40 0.36 1.18
N GLU A 83 -10.63 0.58 2.25
CA GLU A 83 -10.71 -0.10 3.57
C GLU A 83 -10.37 -1.60 3.58
N ALA A 84 -10.38 -2.28 2.42
CA ALA A 84 -10.06 -3.69 2.31
C ALA A 84 -9.45 -4.03 0.95
N LEU A 85 -8.56 -5.03 0.93
CA LEU A 85 -8.07 -5.60 -0.33
C LEU A 85 -9.24 -6.18 -1.15
N PRO A 86 -9.12 -6.19 -2.49
CA PRO A 86 -10.06 -6.90 -3.32
C PRO A 86 -10.10 -8.39 -2.99
N THR A 87 -11.29 -8.97 -3.05
CA THR A 87 -11.46 -10.41 -3.18
C THR A 87 -10.90 -10.87 -4.52
N ILE A 88 -10.60 -12.17 -4.64
CA ILE A 88 -10.12 -12.75 -5.90
C ILE A 88 -11.12 -12.56 -7.04
N ASP A 89 -12.42 -12.66 -6.76
CA ASP A 89 -13.48 -12.47 -7.75
C ASP A 89 -13.60 -11.01 -8.22
N GLU A 90 -13.39 -10.04 -7.33
CA GLU A 90 -13.34 -8.62 -7.69
C GLU A 90 -12.09 -8.33 -8.51
N PHE A 91 -10.93 -8.77 -8.02
CA PHE A 91 -9.65 -8.53 -8.68
C PHE A 91 -9.60 -9.13 -10.08
N SER A 92 -10.03 -10.38 -10.25
CA SER A 92 -10.04 -11.05 -11.55
C SER A 92 -10.79 -10.23 -12.60
N LYS A 93 -11.99 -9.74 -12.28
CA LYS A 93 -12.80 -8.89 -13.16
C LYS A 93 -12.09 -7.58 -13.53
N TRP A 94 -11.46 -6.92 -12.56
CA TRP A 94 -10.80 -5.64 -12.79
C TRP A 94 -9.49 -5.81 -13.56
N PHE A 95 -8.72 -6.86 -13.24
CA PHE A 95 -7.48 -7.19 -13.91
C PHE A 95 -7.73 -7.57 -15.38
N GLU A 96 -8.75 -8.37 -15.66
CA GLU A 96 -9.11 -8.72 -17.05
C GLU A 96 -9.54 -7.51 -17.87
N SER A 97 -10.11 -6.48 -17.23
CA SER A 97 -10.49 -5.24 -17.91
C SER A 97 -9.30 -4.46 -18.49
N LEU A 98 -8.06 -4.78 -18.10
CA LEU A 98 -6.83 -4.20 -18.64
C LEU A 98 -6.54 -4.68 -20.07
N ASP A 99 -7.12 -5.80 -20.51
CA ASP A 99 -6.89 -6.45 -21.82
C ASP A 99 -5.42 -6.80 -22.13
N GLN A 100 -4.56 -6.94 -21.11
CA GLN A 100 -3.13 -7.25 -21.26
C GLN A 100 -2.80 -8.74 -20.98
N MET A 101 -3.55 -9.37 -20.07
CA MET A 101 -3.36 -10.77 -19.66
C MET A 101 -4.65 -11.31 -19.02
N SER A 102 -4.95 -12.60 -19.22
CA SER A 102 -6.03 -13.27 -18.49
C SER A 102 -5.64 -13.55 -17.04
N PHE A 103 -6.62 -13.56 -16.14
CA PHE A 103 -6.36 -13.86 -14.74
C PHE A 103 -5.79 -15.28 -14.53
N GLU A 104 -6.24 -16.26 -15.32
CA GLU A 104 -5.71 -17.63 -15.29
C GLU A 104 -4.21 -17.69 -15.60
N LYS A 105 -3.74 -16.87 -16.55
CA LYS A 105 -2.31 -16.82 -16.92
C LYS A 105 -1.48 -16.15 -15.84
N LEU A 106 -2.04 -15.16 -15.14
CA LEU A 106 -1.42 -14.55 -13.96
C LEU A 106 -1.23 -15.59 -12.86
N LEU A 107 -2.28 -16.36 -12.54
CA LEU A 107 -2.24 -17.44 -11.55
C LEU A 107 -1.23 -18.54 -11.91
N ALA A 108 -1.14 -18.91 -13.19
CA ALA A 108 -0.16 -19.91 -13.63
C ALA A 108 1.28 -19.45 -13.38
N LYS A 109 1.58 -18.18 -13.68
CA LYS A 109 2.90 -17.56 -13.50
C LYS A 109 3.25 -17.27 -12.04
N GLN A 110 2.27 -17.15 -11.15
CA GLN A 110 2.49 -16.93 -9.72
C GLN A 110 3.42 -17.99 -9.12
N LYS A 111 3.36 -19.23 -9.62
CA LYS A 111 4.16 -20.36 -9.11
C LYS A 111 5.67 -20.21 -9.33
N ASP A 112 6.06 -19.33 -10.26
CA ASP A 112 7.45 -19.10 -10.63
C ASP A 112 8.10 -17.94 -9.85
N ILE A 113 7.34 -17.30 -8.95
CA ILE A 113 7.81 -16.16 -8.13
C ILE A 113 7.94 -16.60 -6.67
N ASP A 114 9.11 -16.34 -6.09
CA ASP A 114 9.31 -16.52 -4.66
C ASP A 114 8.49 -15.48 -3.87
N PRO A 115 7.64 -15.90 -2.92
CA PRO A 115 6.83 -14.96 -2.16
C PRO A 115 7.70 -14.03 -1.32
N PRO A 116 7.34 -12.74 -1.20
CA PRO A 116 8.04 -11.80 -0.35
C PRO A 116 8.07 -12.31 1.10
N LYS A 117 9.25 -12.29 1.72
CA LYS A 117 9.42 -12.68 3.12
C LYS A 117 9.05 -11.50 4.01
N PHE A 118 7.99 -11.68 4.78
CA PHE A 118 7.62 -10.77 5.86
C PHE A 118 8.13 -11.31 7.18
N LEU A 119 8.73 -10.43 7.99
CA LEU A 119 9.07 -10.74 9.38
C LEU A 119 7.83 -11.22 10.13
N SER A 120 8.00 -12.22 10.98
CA SER A 120 7.01 -12.60 11.97
C SER A 120 6.91 -11.53 13.08
N GLU A 121 5.81 -11.55 13.82
CA GLU A 121 5.59 -10.64 14.96
C GLU A 121 6.71 -10.78 16.02
N GLU A 122 7.21 -12.01 16.21
CA GLU A 122 8.32 -12.31 17.12
C GLU A 122 9.67 -11.80 16.62
N GLU A 123 9.92 -11.86 15.31
CA GLU A 123 11.14 -11.31 14.70
C GLU A 123 11.13 -9.78 14.71
N PHE A 124 9.96 -9.17 14.48
CA PHE A 124 9.79 -7.72 14.57
C PHE A 124 10.03 -7.21 15.99
N ALA A 125 9.44 -7.87 17.00
CA ALA A 125 9.64 -7.53 18.40
C ALA A 125 11.13 -7.59 18.82
N LYS A 126 11.87 -8.60 18.32
CA LYS A 126 13.30 -8.74 18.57
C LYS A 126 14.12 -7.64 17.90
N LEU A 127 13.85 -7.32 16.63
CA LEU A 127 14.53 -6.26 15.88
C LEU A 127 14.35 -4.87 16.52
N CYS A 128 13.14 -4.54 16.97
CA CYS A 128 12.87 -3.31 17.71
C CYS A 128 13.53 -3.27 19.09
N SER A 129 13.76 -4.44 19.71
CA SER A 129 14.42 -4.53 21.03
C SER A 129 15.96 -4.50 20.96
N GLU A 130 16.55 -4.96 19.86
CA GLU A 130 18.01 -5.11 19.72
C GLU A 130 18.70 -3.91 19.02
N SER A 131 17.95 -3.09 18.28
CA SER A 131 18.49 -1.92 17.55
C SER A 131 17.90 -0.59 18.04
N ALA A 132 18.30 -0.18 19.24
CA ALA A 132 18.30 1.21 19.73
C ALA A 132 17.10 2.13 19.38
N CYS A 133 16.05 2.08 20.21
CA CYS A 133 15.47 3.30 20.80
C CYS A 133 14.58 2.94 21.99
N ALA A 134 15.03 3.20 23.21
CA ALA A 134 14.21 3.09 24.42
C ALA A 134 13.01 4.09 24.43
N SER A 135 12.91 4.96 23.43
CA SER A 135 11.82 5.92 23.22
C SER A 135 10.88 5.57 22.06
N CYS A 136 11.13 4.51 21.28
CA CYS A 136 10.29 4.15 20.12
C CYS A 136 9.16 3.16 20.45
N PHE A 137 8.94 2.85 21.72
CA PHE A 137 8.00 1.81 22.14
C PHE A 137 6.52 2.16 21.97
N THR A 138 6.17 3.38 21.55
CA THR A 138 4.76 3.81 21.53
C THR A 138 4.20 4.27 20.19
N THR A 139 5.00 4.63 19.18
CA THR A 139 4.44 5.21 17.94
C THR A 139 5.33 4.98 16.72
N CYS A 140 5.19 3.81 16.08
CA CYS A 140 5.43 3.65 14.64
C CYS A 140 4.10 3.71 13.84
N SER A 141 3.14 4.45 14.37
CA SER A 141 1.91 4.88 13.69
C SER A 141 1.89 6.40 13.63
N PHE A 142 1.21 6.97 12.64
CA PHE A 142 0.86 8.38 12.61
C PHE A 142 -0.09 8.69 13.77
N ARG A 143 0.47 8.85 14.97
CA ARG A 143 -0.18 9.49 16.12
C ARG A 143 0.84 9.78 17.19
N ASP A 144 1.68 10.77 16.95
CA ASP A 144 2.11 11.58 18.08
C ASP A 144 1.03 12.64 18.32
N SER A 145 0.19 12.38 19.31
CA SER A 145 -0.82 13.31 19.81
C SER A 145 -0.21 14.50 20.58
N ASP A 146 1.11 14.68 20.54
CA ASP A 146 1.83 15.80 21.17
C ASP A 146 2.21 16.94 20.20
N LEU A 147 1.72 16.96 18.96
CA LEU A 147 1.66 18.20 18.17
C LEU A 147 0.50 19.09 18.64
N ARG A 148 0.55 19.50 19.91
CA ARG A 148 -0.20 20.66 20.36
C ARG A 148 0.52 21.90 19.88
N GLU A 149 -0.17 22.64 19.02
CA GLU A 149 0.06 24.06 18.71
C GLU A 149 1.50 24.40 18.28
N ILE A 150 1.84 24.10 17.02
CA ILE A 150 2.78 24.97 16.32
C ILE A 150 1.97 26.18 15.88
N ASP A 151 2.01 27.22 16.70
CA ASP A 151 1.51 28.55 16.34
C ASP A 151 2.37 29.07 15.18
N PHE A 152 1.79 29.16 13.98
CA PHE A 152 2.46 29.76 12.81
C PHE A 152 2.44 31.30 12.87
N SER A 153 2.26 31.90 14.05
CA SER A 153 2.57 33.30 14.27
C SER A 153 4.06 33.45 14.62
N GLU A 154 4.92 33.49 13.60
CA GLU A 154 6.02 34.45 13.49
C GLU A 154 6.89 34.18 12.25
N GLY A 155 6.68 35.03 11.22
CA GLY A 155 7.81 35.58 10.48
C GLY A 155 8.44 34.75 9.35
N LEU A 156 7.67 34.32 8.35
CA LEU A 156 8.24 34.16 7.01
C LEU A 156 8.25 35.52 6.30
N THR A 157 9.27 36.32 6.55
CA THR A 157 9.65 37.38 5.61
C THR A 157 10.19 36.71 4.35
N PHE A 158 9.38 36.72 3.29
CA PHE A 158 9.86 36.47 1.94
C PHE A 158 10.91 37.52 1.57
N LEU A 159 12.14 37.06 1.33
CA LEU A 159 13.14 37.73 0.49
C LEU A 159 13.82 36.69 -0.38
#